data_AF-A0A3N5A691-F1
#
_entry.id   AF-A0A3N5A691-F1
#
_cell.length_a   1.000
_cell.length_b   1.000
_cell.length_c   1.000
_cell.angle_alpha   90.00
_cell.angle_beta   90.00
_cell.angle_gamma   90.00
#
_symmetry.space_group_name_H-M   'P 1'
#
loop_
_entity.id
_entity.type
_entity.pdbx_description
1 polymer ?
#
loop_
_entity_poly.entity_id
_entity_poly.type
_entity_poly.pdbx_seq_one_letter_code
_entity_poly.pdbx_strand_id
1 'polypeptide(L)'
;MSRRPRGAHPPDAHANPQPGAPLPAPELTEGQCRRCGTHIAGLDGRYACGVCGWVNDHSEGHRRLPRADEDPDRPPAGRRRPRLLPAPGPTTEPGTEPTTEPAPGPTTEAAPGPTTEAAPGPTAEPGTEPTTGPGPAAVPGP
;
A
#
# COMPACT_ATOMS: atom_id res chain seq x y z
N MET A 1 26.55 -37.49 -41.71
CA MET A 1 26.85 -37.12 -40.32
C MET A 1 26.82 -35.60 -40.25
N SER A 2 25.75 -34.99 -39.73
CA SER A 2 25.67 -33.53 -39.62
C SER A 2 25.22 -33.17 -38.21
N ARG A 3 26.16 -32.78 -37.35
CA ARG A 3 25.86 -32.25 -36.02
C ARG A 3 25.48 -30.78 -36.18
N ARG A 4 24.23 -30.43 -35.84
CA ARG A 4 23.81 -29.03 -35.67
C ARG A 4 24.58 -28.44 -34.48
N PRO A 5 25.15 -27.23 -34.59
CA PRO A 5 25.73 -26.56 -33.44
C PRO A 5 24.59 -26.13 -32.50
N ARG A 6 24.75 -26.41 -31.20
CA ARG A 6 23.89 -25.84 -30.16
C ARG A 6 24.14 -24.34 -30.15
N GLY A 7 23.11 -23.56 -30.50
CA GLY A 7 23.14 -22.11 -30.35
C GLY A 7 23.45 -21.75 -28.90
N ALA A 8 24.31 -20.75 -28.72
CA ALA A 8 24.60 -20.16 -27.43
C ALA A 8 23.30 -19.66 -26.79
N HIS A 9 23.05 -20.08 -25.56
CA HIS A 9 22.00 -19.55 -24.71
C HIS A 9 22.30 -18.06 -24.46
N PRO A 10 21.34 -17.13 -24.61
CA PRO A 10 21.55 -15.74 -24.19
C PRO A 10 21.83 -15.71 -22.68
N PRO A 11 22.59 -14.72 -22.18
CA PRO A 11 22.85 -14.61 -20.74
C PRO A 11 21.50 -14.46 -20.01
N ASP A 12 21.27 -15.34 -19.04
CA ASP A 12 20.11 -15.28 -18.16
C ASP A 12 20.03 -13.88 -17.53
N ALA A 13 19.01 -13.11 -17.89
CA ALA A 13 18.69 -11.80 -17.29
C ALA A 13 18.22 -11.93 -15.82
N HIS A 14 18.30 -13.14 -15.26
CA HIS A 14 18.01 -13.49 -13.88
C HIS A 14 19.26 -14.10 -13.24
N ALA A 15 20.39 -13.40 -13.33
CA ALA A 15 21.55 -13.72 -12.50
C ALA A 15 21.09 -13.77 -11.03
N ASN A 16 21.21 -14.94 -10.42
CA ASN A 16 20.89 -15.16 -9.02
C ASN A 16 21.67 -14.13 -8.17
N PRO A 17 21.01 -13.27 -7.38
CA PRO A 17 21.71 -12.28 -6.57
C PRO A 17 22.73 -12.98 -5.68
N GLN A 18 23.95 -12.43 -5.62
CA GLN A 18 24.98 -12.92 -4.70
C GLN A 18 24.41 -12.88 -3.26
N PRO A 19 24.54 -13.95 -2.48
CA PRO A 19 24.13 -13.95 -1.07
C PRO A 19 24.78 -12.77 -0.34
N GLY A 20 23.97 -11.84 0.16
CA GLY A 20 24.44 -10.65 0.89
C GLY A 20 24.53 -9.35 0.08
N ALA A 21 24.11 -9.31 -1.19
CA ALA A 21 23.93 -8.04 -1.89
C ALA A 21 22.76 -7.23 -1.25
N PRO A 22 22.92 -5.91 -1.03
CA PRO A 22 21.83 -5.08 -0.53
C PRO A 22 20.61 -5.17 -1.45
N LEU A 23 19.45 -5.51 -0.87
CA LEU A 23 18.21 -5.51 -1.65
C LEU A 23 17.90 -4.08 -2.11
N PRO A 24 17.44 -3.89 -3.35
CA PRO A 24 17.03 -2.57 -3.81
C PRO A 24 15.93 -2.01 -2.89
N ALA A 25 15.93 -0.68 -2.74
CA ALA A 25 14.89 0.00 -1.97
C ALA A 25 13.49 -0.40 -2.47
N PRO A 26 12.48 -0.51 -1.58
CA PRO A 26 11.11 -0.75 -1.99
C PRO A 26 10.55 0.47 -2.74
N GLU A 27 9.76 0.22 -3.77
CA GLU A 27 9.12 1.26 -4.56
C GLU A 27 7.72 1.57 -4.02
N LEU A 28 7.36 2.86 -3.96
CA LEU A 28 5.99 3.27 -3.64
C LEU A 28 5.14 3.17 -4.89
N THR A 29 4.05 2.42 -4.80
CA THR A 29 3.10 2.13 -5.88
C THR A 29 1.70 2.59 -5.48
N GLU A 30 0.89 3.00 -6.44
CA GLU A 30 -0.48 3.47 -6.21
C GLU A 30 -1.52 2.54 -6.87
N GLY A 31 -2.68 2.40 -6.25
CA GLY A 31 -3.79 1.60 -6.76
C GLY A 31 -5.11 1.90 -6.06
N GLN A 32 -6.15 1.15 -6.42
CA GLN A 32 -7.48 1.26 -5.81
C GLN A 32 -7.79 0.01 -4.99
N CYS A 33 -8.43 0.19 -3.84
CA CYS A 33 -8.91 -0.93 -3.03
C CYS A 33 -9.97 -1.71 -3.80
N ARG A 34 -9.75 -3.02 -4.01
CA ARG A 34 -10.70 -3.89 -4.72
C ARG A 34 -12.02 -4.13 -3.98
N ARG A 35 -12.09 -3.73 -2.70
CA ARG A 35 -13.29 -3.87 -1.86
C ARG A 35 -14.12 -2.59 -1.78
N CYS A 36 -13.50 -1.44 -1.56
CA CYS A 36 -14.23 -0.17 -1.34
C CYS A 36 -13.84 0.97 -2.30
N GLY A 37 -12.94 0.74 -3.26
CA GLY A 37 -12.53 1.72 -4.27
C GLY A 37 -11.60 2.83 -3.78
N THR A 38 -11.27 2.90 -2.49
CA THR A 38 -10.37 3.92 -1.94
C THR A 38 -8.99 3.87 -2.61
N HIS A 39 -8.44 5.03 -2.97
CA HIS A 39 -7.06 5.17 -3.45
C HIS A 39 -6.09 4.83 -2.34
N ILE A 40 -5.16 3.92 -2.60
CA ILE A 40 -4.21 3.40 -1.63
C ILE A 40 -2.81 3.38 -2.24
N ALA A 41 -1.82 3.68 -1.41
CA ALA A 41 -0.42 3.46 -1.73
C ALA A 41 0.07 2.17 -1.08
N GLY A 42 0.98 1.47 -1.73
CA GLY A 42 1.56 0.21 -1.29
C GLY A 42 3.04 0.12 -1.68
N LEU A 43 3.76 -0.82 -1.08
CA LEU A 43 5.16 -1.08 -1.43
C LEU A 43 5.27 -2.23 -2.41
N ASP A 44 5.98 -2.02 -3.52
CA ASP A 44 6.19 -3.03 -4.56
C ASP A 44 4.88 -3.73 -5.00
N GLY A 45 3.77 -2.99 -5.15
CA GLY A 45 2.46 -3.55 -5.53
C GLY A 45 1.74 -4.33 -4.42
N ARG A 46 2.17 -4.24 -3.16
CA ARG A 46 1.52 -4.84 -2.00
C ARG A 46 0.66 -3.79 -1.31
N TYR A 47 -0.64 -4.01 -1.31
CA TYR A 47 -1.64 -3.03 -0.91
C TYR A 47 -2.39 -3.47 0.35
N ALA A 48 -2.53 -2.55 1.28
CA ALA A 48 -3.39 -2.68 2.45
C ALA A 48 -4.29 -1.45 2.57
N CYS A 49 -5.59 -1.66 2.63
CA CYS A 49 -6.57 -0.59 2.76
C CYS A 49 -6.85 -0.33 4.25
N GLY A 50 -6.40 0.83 4.74
CA GLY A 50 -6.67 1.27 6.11
C GLY A 50 -8.15 1.58 6.40
N VAL A 51 -9.00 1.68 5.36
CA VAL A 51 -10.43 2.01 5.52
C VAL A 51 -11.28 0.77 5.76
N CYS A 52 -11.12 -0.27 4.95
CA CYS A 52 -11.96 -1.47 5.02
C CYS A 52 -11.20 -2.76 5.40
N GLY A 53 -9.91 -2.63 5.74
CA GLY A 53 -9.05 -3.74 6.17
C GLY A 53 -8.69 -4.74 5.06
N TRP A 54 -9.02 -4.44 3.80
CA TRP A 54 -8.67 -5.33 2.69
C TRP A 54 -7.16 -5.32 2.42
N VAL A 55 -6.58 -6.49 2.20
CA VAL A 55 -5.17 -6.67 1.81
C VAL A 55 -5.14 -7.57 0.57
N ASN A 56 -4.28 -7.26 -0.39
CA ASN A 56 -4.11 -8.10 -1.57
C ASN A 56 -3.32 -9.38 -1.27
N ASP A 57 -3.42 -10.38 -2.15
CA ASP A 57 -2.61 -11.58 -2.00
C ASP A 57 -1.12 -11.25 -2.16
N HIS A 58 -0.27 -11.88 -1.35
CA HIS A 58 1.15 -11.57 -1.33
C HIS A 58 1.85 -11.97 -2.64
N SER A 59 1.31 -12.87 -3.44
CA SER A 59 1.88 -13.21 -4.74
C SER A 59 1.65 -12.14 -5.81
N GLU A 60 0.71 -11.20 -5.58
CA GLU A 60 0.37 -10.16 -6.54
C GLU A 60 1.33 -8.96 -6.52
N GLY A 61 2.24 -8.88 -5.54
CA GLY A 61 3.26 -7.82 -5.50
C GLY A 61 4.26 -7.94 -6.65
N HIS A 62 4.76 -6.81 -7.12
CA HIS A 62 5.75 -6.70 -8.21
C HIS A 62 7.10 -7.31 -7.82
N ARG A 63 7.48 -7.25 -6.54
CA ARG A 63 8.69 -7.90 -6.03
C ARG A 63 8.41 -9.36 -5.69
N ARG A 64 9.17 -10.25 -6.36
CA ARG A 64 9.19 -11.70 -6.11
C ARG A 64 9.41 -11.97 -4.62
N LEU A 65 8.58 -12.83 -4.05
CA LEU A 65 8.77 -13.32 -2.69
C LEU A 65 10.05 -14.16 -2.59
N PRO A 66 10.81 -14.07 -1.48
CA PRO A 66 11.93 -14.97 -1.21
C PRO A 66 11.47 -16.44 -1.26
N ARG A 67 12.32 -17.31 -1.82
CA ARG A 67 12.15 -18.76 -1.73
C ARG A 67 12.60 -19.20 -0.35
N ALA A 68 12.15 -20.40 0.01
CA ALA A 68 12.53 -20.99 1.28
C ALA A 68 14.05 -21.13 1.45
N ASP A 69 14.84 -21.30 0.37
CA ASP A 69 16.30 -21.44 0.44
C ASP A 69 17.02 -20.11 0.67
N GLU A 70 16.33 -19.00 0.43
CA GLU A 70 16.82 -17.64 0.67
C GLU A 70 16.50 -17.16 2.10
N ASP A 71 15.68 -17.90 2.86
CA ASP A 71 15.30 -17.59 4.23
C ASP A 71 16.43 -17.92 5.23
N PRO A 72 17.01 -16.93 5.95
CA PRO A 72 18.07 -17.16 6.93
C PRO A 72 17.66 -18.07 8.10
N ASP A 73 16.37 -18.07 8.43
CA ASP A 73 15.80 -18.88 9.51
C ASP A 73 15.34 -20.26 9.00
N ARG A 74 15.59 -20.60 7.71
CA ARG A 74 15.21 -21.89 7.15
C ARG A 74 15.91 -23.02 7.90
N PRO A 75 15.17 -23.99 8.47
CA PRO A 75 15.79 -25.15 9.08
C PRO A 75 16.55 -25.97 8.02
N PRO A 76 17.70 -26.58 8.38
CA PRO A 76 18.46 -27.41 7.45
C PRO A 76 17.62 -28.60 6.97
N ALA A 77 17.77 -28.94 5.69
CA ALA A 77 17.08 -30.06 5.08
C ALA A 77 17.32 -31.34 5.89
N GLY A 78 16.25 -32.02 6.32
CA GLY A 78 16.32 -33.27 7.08
C GLY A 78 15.86 -33.19 8.53
N ARG A 79 15.71 -31.99 9.13
CA ARG A 79 14.92 -31.87 10.36
C ARG A 79 13.45 -31.94 9.98
N ARG A 80 12.84 -33.13 10.05
CA ARG A 80 11.38 -33.22 10.10
C ARG A 80 10.94 -32.33 11.25
N ARG A 81 10.16 -31.29 10.94
CA ARG A 81 9.43 -30.53 11.95
C ARG A 81 8.75 -31.58 12.84
N PRO A 82 8.96 -31.58 14.17
CA PRO A 82 8.18 -32.43 15.04
C PRO A 82 6.73 -32.21 14.64
N ARG A 83 6.02 -33.28 14.31
CA ARG A 83 4.58 -33.20 14.13
C ARG A 83 4.10 -32.70 15.50
N LEU A 84 3.80 -31.40 15.61
CA LEU A 84 3.13 -30.88 16.78
C LEU A 84 1.86 -31.72 16.83
N LEU A 85 1.82 -32.68 17.75
CA LEU A 85 0.61 -33.39 18.06
C LEU A 85 -0.42 -32.30 18.35
N PRO A 86 -1.66 -32.42 17.84
CA PRO A 86 -2.72 -31.50 18.24
C PRO A 86 -2.67 -31.38 19.75
N ALA A 87 -2.56 -30.15 20.27
CA ALA A 87 -2.71 -29.95 21.70
C ALA A 87 -4.04 -30.62 22.11
N PRO A 88 -4.11 -31.28 23.28
CA PRO A 88 -5.39 -31.70 23.80
C PRO A 88 -6.34 -30.50 23.71
N GLY A 89 -7.46 -30.68 23.00
CA GLY A 89 -8.43 -29.61 22.83
C GLY A 89 -8.85 -29.09 24.21
N PRO A 90 -9.34 -27.85 24.31
CA PRO A 90 -9.94 -27.40 25.57
C PRO A 90 -11.02 -28.41 25.94
N THR A 91 -10.85 -29.11 27.07
CA THR A 91 -11.97 -29.81 27.69
C THR A 91 -12.96 -28.73 28.07
N THR A 92 -13.97 -28.56 27.22
CA THR A 92 -15.18 -27.83 27.62
C THR A 92 -15.85 -28.71 28.67
N GLU A 93 -15.47 -28.51 29.94
CA GLU A 93 -16.40 -28.84 31.01
C GLU A 93 -17.68 -28.03 30.73
N PRO A 94 -18.88 -28.61 30.84
CA PRO A 94 -20.11 -27.82 30.80
C PRO A 94 -20.14 -26.93 32.03
N GLY A 95 -19.45 -25.80 31.93
CA GLY A 95 -19.53 -24.70 32.87
C GLY A 95 -20.94 -24.13 32.78
N THR A 96 -21.56 -24.01 33.96
CA THR A 96 -22.82 -23.28 34.19
C THR A 96 -22.92 -22.06 33.29
N GLU A 97 -24.02 -22.00 32.53
CA GLU A 97 -24.33 -20.91 31.62
C GLU A 97 -24.14 -19.56 32.34
N PRO A 98 -23.28 -18.65 31.85
CA PRO A 98 -23.31 -17.29 32.34
C PRO A 98 -24.60 -16.66 31.78
N THR A 99 -25.61 -16.49 32.63
CA THR A 99 -26.65 -15.50 32.38
C THR A 99 -25.96 -14.16 32.25
N THR A 100 -25.70 -13.77 31.00
CA THR A 100 -25.13 -12.48 30.66
C THR A 100 -26.33 -11.56 30.47
N GLU A 101 -26.71 -10.88 31.54
CA GLU A 101 -27.52 -9.68 31.43
C GLU A 101 -26.78 -8.71 30.47
N PRO A 102 -27.43 -8.18 29.42
CA PRO A 102 -26.76 -7.27 28.51
C PRO A 102 -26.38 -6.00 29.30
N ALA A 103 -25.08 -5.73 29.39
CA ALA A 103 -24.60 -4.46 29.91
C ALA A 103 -25.25 -3.30 29.13
N PRO A 104 -25.67 -2.22 29.81
CA PRO A 104 -26.20 -1.05 29.11
C PRO A 104 -25.15 -0.58 28.09
N GLY A 105 -25.59 -0.40 26.85
CA GLY A 105 -24.72 -0.01 25.74
C GLY A 105 -23.99 1.30 26.02
N PRO A 106 -22.87 1.58 25.34
CA PRO A 106 -22.17 2.84 25.50
C PRO A 106 -23.09 3.99 25.06
N THR A 107 -23.46 4.87 26.00
CA THR A 107 -24.03 6.16 25.65
C THR A 107 -22.94 6.97 24.97
N THR A 108 -22.92 6.98 23.63
CA THR A 108 -22.13 7.94 22.88
C THR A 108 -22.82 9.29 23.02
N GLU A 109 -22.41 10.08 24.00
CA GLU A 109 -22.66 11.51 24.00
C GLU A 109 -21.90 12.10 22.80
N ALA A 110 -22.62 12.69 21.85
CA ALA A 110 -22.00 13.37 20.73
C ALA A 110 -21.15 14.52 21.29
N ALA A 111 -19.84 14.45 21.07
CA ALA A 111 -18.97 15.59 21.35
C ALA A 111 -19.53 16.84 20.63
N PRO A 112 -19.49 18.03 21.26
CA PRO A 112 -19.87 19.25 20.58
C PRO A 112 -19.02 19.36 19.30
N GLY A 113 -19.72 19.53 18.17
CA GLY A 113 -19.07 19.62 16.85
C GLY A 113 -18.04 20.74 16.81
N PRO A 114 -17.10 20.73 15.85
CA PRO A 114 -16.15 21.82 15.70
C PRO A 114 -16.93 23.10 15.39
N THR A 115 -16.79 24.11 16.25
CA THR A 115 -17.18 25.47 15.92
C THR A 115 -16.24 25.95 14.81
N THR A 116 -16.66 25.82 13.55
CA THR A 116 -15.99 26.48 12.45
C THR A 116 -16.29 27.97 12.55
N GLU A 117 -15.42 28.70 13.24
CA GLU A 117 -15.36 30.15 13.06
C GLU A 117 -14.84 30.40 11.64
N ALA A 118 -15.67 30.99 10.80
CA ALA A 118 -15.26 31.39 9.46
C ALA A 118 -14.14 32.43 9.59
N ALA A 119 -12.93 32.09 9.12
CA ALA A 119 -11.87 33.07 8.98
C ALA A 119 -12.37 34.27 8.16
N PRO A 120 -12.02 35.52 8.53
CA PRO A 120 -12.36 36.67 7.71
C PRO A 120 -11.77 36.46 6.30
N GLY A 121 -12.61 36.60 5.28
CA GLY A 121 -12.23 36.42 3.89
C GLY A 121 -11.09 37.36 3.48
N PRO A 122 -10.35 37.04 2.40
CA PRO A 122 -9.29 37.92 1.93
C PRO A 122 -9.91 39.26 1.48
N THR A 123 -9.49 40.36 2.09
CA THR A 123 -9.72 41.70 1.57
C THR A 123 -9.01 41.80 0.22
N ALA A 124 -9.78 41.78 -0.87
CA ALA A 124 -9.27 42.16 -2.17
C ALA A 124 -9.03 43.67 -2.17
N GLU A 125 -7.77 44.09 -2.18
CA GLU A 125 -7.42 45.47 -2.49
C GLU A 125 -7.75 45.75 -3.96
N PRO A 126 -8.37 46.90 -4.31
CA PRO A 126 -8.58 47.25 -5.71
C PRO A 126 -7.24 47.50 -6.38
N GLY A 127 -6.90 46.65 -7.36
CA GLY A 127 -5.77 46.89 -8.25
C GLY A 127 -5.96 48.19 -9.03
N THR A 128 -4.92 49.01 -9.06
CA THR A 128 -4.84 50.24 -9.86
C THR A 128 -5.07 49.95 -11.34
N GLU A 129 -6.04 50.64 -11.94
CA GLU A 129 -6.31 50.57 -13.37
C GLU A 129 -5.09 51.03 -14.19
N PRO A 130 -4.74 50.36 -15.30
CA PRO A 130 -3.79 50.92 -16.24
C PRO A 130 -4.51 51.92 -17.16
N THR A 131 -4.22 53.21 -17.00
CA THR A 131 -4.57 54.26 -17.97
C THR A 131 -3.89 53.96 -19.30
N THR A 132 -4.63 53.35 -20.22
CA THR A 132 -4.22 53.19 -21.62
C THR A 132 -4.67 54.43 -22.38
N GLY A 133 -3.77 55.40 -22.55
CA GLY A 133 -4.00 56.56 -23.39
C GLY A 133 -4.04 56.19 -24.89
N PRO A 134 -4.75 56.95 -25.73
CA PRO A 134 -4.80 56.69 -27.16
C PRO A 134 -3.45 57.02 -27.83
N GLY A 135 -2.88 56.05 -28.54
CA GLY A 135 -1.65 56.22 -29.32
C GLY A 135 -1.85 57.15 -30.53
N PRO A 136 -0.79 57.84 -31.01
CA PRO A 136 -0.92 58.82 -32.08
C PRO A 136 -1.17 58.17 -33.45
N ALA A 137 -1.99 58.86 -34.24
CA ALA A 137 -2.36 58.49 -35.60
C ALA A 137 -1.15 58.42 -36.54
N ALA A 138 -1.10 57.35 -37.34
CA ALA A 138 -0.18 57.23 -38.46
C ALA A 138 -0.51 58.31 -39.52
N VAL A 139 0.48 59.13 -39.84
CA VAL A 139 0.48 60.03 -40.99
C VAL A 139 0.81 59.24 -42.25
N PRO A 140 0.08 59.38 -43.37
CA PRO A 140 0.50 58.85 -44.65
C PRO A 140 1.15 59.92 -45.54
N GLY A 141 2.19 59.54 -46.28
CA GLY A 141 2.61 60.22 -47.52
C GLY A 141 4.13 60.26 -47.72
N PRO A 142 4.62 60.72 -48.89
CA PRO A 142 3.99 60.83 -50.22
C PRO A 142 4.31 59.66 -51.17
#